data_AF-A0A960ZA46-F1
#
_entry.id   AF-A0A960ZA46-F1
#
_cell.length_a   1.000
_cell.length_b   1.000
_cell.length_c   1.000
_cell.angle_alpha   90.00
_cell.angle_beta   90.00
_cell.angle_gamma   90.00
#
_symmetry.space_group_name_H-M   'P 1'
#
loop_
_entity.id
_entity.type
_entity.pdbx_description
1 polymer ?
#
loop_
_entity_poly.entity_id
_entity_poly.type
_entity_poly.pdbx_seq_one_letter_code
_entity_poly.pdbx_strand_id
1 'polypeptide(L)' 'MITNKNDLEQAVREELRNSQMSVYKLANKTDVSKTYIHDIITENRKPSLEILMKIAERFNIKYLITNMREKI' A
#
# COMPACT_ATOMS: atom_id res chain seq x y z
N MET A 1 -10.25 4.89 11.17
CA MET A 1 -10.66 4.73 9.76
C MET A 1 -9.96 5.82 8.99
N ILE A 2 -9.19 5.47 7.96
CA ILE A 2 -8.33 6.42 7.23
C ILE A 2 -9.13 7.12 6.13
N THR A 3 -9.04 8.44 6.00
CA THR A 3 -9.86 9.23 5.07
C THR A 3 -9.06 10.06 4.06
N ASN A 4 -7.74 10.08 4.16
CA ASN A 4 -6.88 10.79 3.22
C ASN A 4 -5.70 9.92 2.77
N LYS A 5 -5.12 10.30 1.62
CA LYS A 5 -4.04 9.53 0.97
C LYS A 5 -2.77 9.44 1.84
N ASN A 6 -2.38 10.52 2.52
CA ASN A 6 -1.12 10.57 3.25
C ASN A 6 -1.15 9.62 4.45
N ASP A 7 -2.25 9.60 5.19
CA ASP A 7 -2.44 8.67 6.31
C ASP A 7 -2.51 7.22 5.82
N LEU A 8 -3.11 6.98 4.64
CA LEU A 8 -3.11 5.64 4.02
C LEU A 8 -1.71 5.21 3.62
N GLU A 9 -0.92 6.12 3.06
CA GLU A 9 0.48 5.89 2.71
C GLU A 9 1.30 5.53 3.95
N GLN A 10 1.13 6.27 5.04
CA GLN A 10 1.80 6.00 6.31
C GLN A 10 1.39 4.63 6.88
N ALA A 11 0.10 4.34 6.98
CA ALA A 11 -0.38 3.06 7.50
C ALA A 11 0.11 1.86 6.67
N VAL A 12 0.13 2.01 5.34
CA VAL A 12 0.69 0.98 4.44
C VAL A 12 2.18 0.78 4.70
N ARG A 13 2.97 1.86 4.85
CA ARG A 13 4.40 1.72 5.17
C ARG A 13 4.62 1.03 6.50
N GLU A 14 3.90 1.43 7.53
CA GLU A 14 4.00 0.85 8.87
C GLU A 14 3.68 -0.65 8.84
N GLU A 15 2.60 -1.04 8.17
CA GLU A 15 2.24 -2.45 8.03
C GLU A 15 3.31 -3.25 7.26
N LEU A 16 3.83 -2.71 6.15
CA LEU A 16 4.90 -3.37 5.38
C LEU A 16 6.20 -3.53 6.18
N ARG A 17 6.57 -2.51 6.99
CA ARG A 17 7.75 -2.55 7.88
C ARG A 17 7.58 -3.52 9.04
N ASN A 18 6.39 -3.53 9.65
CA ASN A 18 6.07 -4.33 10.83
C ASN A 18 5.75 -5.78 10.48
N SER A 19 5.44 -6.08 9.20
CA SER A 19 5.24 -7.44 8.77
C SER A 19 6.52 -8.26 9.04
N GLN A 20 6.38 -9.44 9.61
CA GLN A 20 7.47 -10.42 9.70
C GLN A 20 7.76 -11.10 8.35
N MET A 21 7.23 -10.56 7.25
CA MET A 21 7.36 -11.10 5.91
C MET A 21 8.57 -10.51 5.21
N SER A 22 9.27 -11.32 4.42
CA SER A 22 10.28 -10.78 3.51
C SER A 22 9.64 -9.93 2.42
N VAL A 23 10.40 -8.99 1.85
CA VAL A 23 9.97 -8.17 0.69
C VAL A 23 9.45 -9.04 -0.46
N TYR A 24 9.99 -10.24 -0.64
CA TYR A 24 9.50 -11.20 -1.63
C TYR A 24 8.10 -11.74 -1.30
N LYS A 25 7.85 -12.11 -0.04
CA LYS A 25 6.51 -12.54 0.39
C LYS A 25 5.49 -11.40 0.32
N LEU A 26 5.89 -10.19 0.69
CA LEU A 26 5.08 -8.98 0.57
C LEU A 26 4.69 -8.70 -0.89
N ALA A 27 5.66 -8.79 -1.80
CA ALA A 27 5.45 -8.62 -3.23
C ALA A 27 4.41 -9.62 -3.78
N ASN A 28 4.56 -10.91 -3.43
CA ASN A 28 3.62 -11.95 -3.84
C ASN A 28 2.22 -11.76 -3.26
N LYS A 29 2.11 -11.37 -1.98
CA LYS A 29 0.82 -11.15 -1.31
C LYS A 29 0.06 -9.95 -1.88
N THR A 30 0.77 -8.91 -2.28
CA THR A 30 0.21 -7.64 -2.75
C THR A 30 0.10 -7.56 -4.26
N ASP A 31 0.72 -8.49 -5.00
CA ASP A 31 0.86 -8.41 -6.45
C ASP A 31 1.49 -7.07 -6.88
N VAL A 32 2.54 -6.67 -6.15
CA VAL A 32 3.37 -5.49 -6.40
C VAL A 32 4.81 -5.95 -6.49
N SER A 33 5.59 -5.42 -7.43
CA SER A 33 6.97 -5.90 -7.60
C SER A 33 7.81 -5.70 -6.34
N LYS A 34 8.76 -6.63 -6.12
CA LYS A 34 9.70 -6.60 -4.98
C LYS A 34 10.43 -5.25 -4.88
N THR A 35 10.92 -4.74 -6.00
CA THR A 35 11.61 -3.44 -6.06
C THR A 35 10.69 -2.32 -5.63
N TYR A 36 9.44 -2.33 -6.07
CA TYR A 36 8.47 -1.28 -5.72
C TYR A 36 8.07 -1.35 -4.23
N ILE A 37 7.88 -2.55 -3.66
CA ILE A 37 7.66 -2.71 -2.21
C ILE A 37 8.86 -2.17 -1.43
N HIS A 38 10.09 -2.51 -1.85
CA HIS A 38 11.30 -1.98 -1.24
C HIS A 38 11.36 -0.44 -1.32
N ASP A 39 11.03 0.16 -2.47
CA ASP A 39 11.01 1.62 -2.64
C ASP A 39 9.93 2.30 -1.78
N ILE A 40 8.76 1.67 -1.59
CA ILE A 40 7.71 2.18 -0.67
C ILE A 40 8.24 2.19 0.76
N ILE A 41 8.83 1.08 1.21
CA ILE A 41 9.39 0.92 2.55
C ILE A 41 10.55 1.89 2.76
N THR A 42 11.42 2.10 1.78
CA THR A 42 12.57 3.00 1.93
C THR A 42 12.25 4.46 1.64
N GLU A 43 10.98 4.79 1.38
CA GLU A 43 10.49 6.15 1.06
C GLU A 43 11.11 6.76 -0.21
N ASN A 44 11.82 5.95 -0.99
CA ASN A 44 12.44 6.32 -2.26
C ASN A 44 11.41 6.52 -3.38
N ARG A 45 10.15 6.09 -3.16
CA ARG A 45 9.07 6.26 -4.12
C ARG A 45 7.76 6.63 -3.43
N LYS A 46 7.03 7.56 -4.06
CA LYS A 46 5.65 7.91 -3.69
C LYS A 46 4.66 7.04 -4.45
N PRO A 47 3.96 6.09 -3.79
CA PRO A 47 2.97 5.25 -4.45
C PRO A 47 1.72 6.04 -4.91
N SER A 48 1.07 5.52 -5.95
CA SER A 48 -0.25 6.02 -6.36
C SER A 48 -1.31 5.60 -5.34
N LEU A 49 -2.45 6.32 -5.31
CA LEU A 49 -3.56 5.96 -4.43
C LEU A 49 -4.06 4.53 -4.71
N GLU A 50 -4.09 4.12 -5.98
CA GLU A 50 -4.48 2.76 -6.37
C GLU A 50 -3.57 1.69 -5.75
N ILE A 51 -2.25 1.89 -5.79
CA ILE A 51 -1.31 0.93 -5.18
C ILE A 51 -1.50 0.89 -3.66
N LEU A 52 -1.72 2.05 -3.03
CA LEU A 52 -1.99 2.13 -1.60
C LEU A 52 -3.27 1.37 -1.21
N MET A 53 -4.35 1.55 -1.97
CA MET A 53 -5.61 0.83 -1.78
C MET A 53 -5.43 -0.67 -1.97
N LYS A 54 -4.74 -1.09 -3.04
CA LYS A 54 -4.46 -2.51 -3.32
C LYS A 54 -3.71 -3.19 -2.17
N ILE A 55 -2.70 -2.51 -1.61
CA ILE A 55 -1.95 -3.04 -0.46
C ILE A 55 -2.84 -3.04 0.78
N ALA A 56 -3.55 -1.94 1.06
CA ALA A 56 -4.43 -1.80 2.20
C ALA A 56 -5.50 -2.90 2.28
N GLU A 57 -6.12 -3.25 1.15
CA GLU A 57 -7.09 -4.35 1.07
C GLU A 57 -6.49 -5.71 1.44
N ARG A 58 -5.24 -5.99 1.04
CA ARG A 58 -4.55 -7.25 1.35
C ARG A 58 -4.16 -7.39 2.81
N PHE A 59 -4.07 -6.27 3.52
CA PHE A 59 -3.75 -6.18 4.94
C PHE A 59 -4.96 -5.79 5.81
N ASN A 60 -6.15 -5.69 5.23
CA ASN A 60 -7.38 -5.28 5.93
C ASN A 60 -7.29 -3.90 6.62
N ILE A 61 -6.49 -2.99 6.07
CA ILE A 61 -6.40 -1.62 6.55
C ILE A 61 -7.69 -0.89 6.14
N LYS A 62 -8.45 -0.39 7.12
CA LYS A 62 -9.74 0.26 6.89
C LYS A 62 -9.57 1.71 6.42
N TYR A 63 -9.97 1.99 5.19
CA TYR A 63 -9.96 3.32 4.61
C TYR A 63 -11.30 3.66 3.94
N LEU A 64 -11.57 4.97 3.82
CA LEU A 64 -12.70 5.55 3.09
C LEU A 64 -12.13 6.70 2.25
N ILE A 65 -11.59 6.36 1.09
CA ILE A 65 -11.02 7.32 0.14
C ILE A 65 -11.68 7.06 -1.21
N THR A 66 -12.29 8.08 -1.78
CA THR A 66 -12.95 7.96 -3.07
C THR A 66 -11.89 8.05 -4.17
N ASN A 67 -11.73 6.97 -4.93
CA ASN A 67 -10.96 7.00 -6.17
C ASN A 67 -11.95 7.26 -7.31
N MET A 68 -11.93 8.44 -7.90
CA MET A 68 -12.72 8.72 -9.11
C MET A 68 -12.11 7.95 -10.28
N ARG A 69 -12.47 6.68 -10.40
CA ARG A 69 -12.43 5.93 -11.66
C ARG A 69 -13.87 5.65 -12.06
N GLU A 70 -14.53 6.67 -12.60
CA GLU A 70 -15.58 6.39 -13.58
C GLU A 70 -14.90 5.77 -14.80
N LYS A 71 -15.30 4.54 -15.13
CA LYS A 71 -15.44 4.01 -16.49
C LYS A 71 -15.82 2.53 -16.41
N ILE A 72 -17.09 2.23 -16.65
CA ILE A 72 -17.56 1.74 -17.96
C ILE A 72 -18.89 2.44 -18.25
#